data_AF-A0A6G4VGP4-F1
#
_entry.id   AF-A0A6G4VGP4-F1
#
_cell.length_a   1.000
_cell.length_b   1.000
_cell.length_c   1.000
_cell.angle_alpha   90.00
_cell.angle_beta   90.00
_cell.angle_gamma   90.00
#
_symmetry.space_group_name_H-M   'P 1'
#
loop_
_entity.id
_entity.type
_entity.pdbx_description
1 polymer ?
#
loop_
_entity_poly.entity_id
_entity_poly.type
_entity_poly.pdbx_seq_one_letter_code
_entity_poly.pdbx_strand_id
1 'polypeptide(L)'
;MPAGALRTVPLAGELTASLIDRVAARYGLPAGSVLGLWTCRNSPVRRDGGGVRADAEVVLNEAGRQVLAELCRVEPKVLARALPAFTVDDPKISTGKEAGVAQARWRAAGAVVGPAAFGCRLCTARRTGQAVQAVQAVRYVPHWQRVCLRHGRWLLDADADQPLEHLDLRGVAEVVTAQRQWPSVARRAVRAGVEPEQVFTLAHAVVARWWEQALYWEQEEIWPYRLHHLAGGSVGGELAWWRIVGRDAAVFPEVVAVAGALLEPATAELAWRASGGMRPRARGKDDPLCHRLGERVDRDWLGPLAAADYGGPLSDWRGAIVRARRGSGPPGWRDDPWHLKREQQPATMAGQLRVMAAEAQAGGSGTRWRATVSAEHRFHITRLLDEAREELAQLRGAQSGTTAEVARTLLEHLSQSAELIDRAVLHTAAAAVAAGVALEEVTQWSRLPTEELARVLAAGQVDD
;
A
#
# COMPACT_ATOMS: atom_id res chain seq x y z
N MET A 1 -25.02 33.72 -15.46
CA MET A 1 -23.80 33.93 -16.28
C MET A 1 -24.08 33.35 -17.65
N PRO A 2 -23.79 34.06 -18.76
CA PRO A 2 -23.96 33.49 -20.09
C PRO A 2 -23.00 32.29 -20.25
N ALA A 3 -23.41 31.32 -21.06
CA ALA A 3 -22.69 30.09 -21.36
C ALA A 3 -21.22 30.34 -21.74
N GLY A 4 -20.32 29.43 -21.35
CA GLY A 4 -18.87 29.62 -21.43
C GLY A 4 -18.36 30.02 -22.84
N ALA A 5 -17.48 31.02 -22.92
CA ALA A 5 -16.89 31.46 -24.19
C ALA A 5 -15.69 30.61 -24.65
N LEU A 6 -15.03 29.89 -23.73
CA LEU A 6 -13.79 29.18 -23.97
C LEU A 6 -13.99 27.66 -23.87
N ARG A 7 -13.67 26.95 -24.95
CA ARG A 7 -13.71 25.48 -24.96
C ARG A 7 -12.63 24.89 -24.06
N THR A 8 -13.03 24.03 -23.13
CA THR A 8 -12.13 23.29 -22.24
C THR A 8 -12.42 21.80 -22.37
N VAL A 9 -11.47 21.05 -22.92
CA VAL A 9 -11.63 19.60 -23.16
C VAL A 9 -11.16 18.81 -21.92
N PRO A 10 -11.95 17.84 -21.44
CA PRO A 10 -11.54 16.97 -20.33
C PRO A 10 -10.41 16.04 -20.75
N LEU A 11 -9.57 15.63 -19.79
CA LEU A 11 -8.61 14.56 -19.98
C LEU A 11 -9.28 13.22 -19.66
N ALA A 12 -8.88 12.16 -20.35
CA ALA A 12 -9.37 10.82 -20.03
C ALA A 12 -9.02 10.43 -18.57
N GLY A 13 -10.00 9.97 -17.80
CA GLY A 13 -9.85 9.62 -16.39
C GLY A 13 -9.73 10.82 -15.45
N GLU A 14 -9.95 12.07 -15.90
CA GLU A 14 -9.85 13.24 -15.03
C GLU A 14 -10.94 13.26 -13.94
N LEU A 15 -10.58 13.75 -12.76
CA LEU A 15 -11.58 14.05 -11.73
C LEU A 15 -12.46 15.22 -12.18
N THR A 16 -13.74 15.16 -11.86
CA THR A 16 -14.68 16.26 -12.15
C THR A 16 -14.21 17.56 -11.48
N ALA A 17 -13.74 17.48 -10.23
CA ALA A 17 -13.18 18.62 -9.50
C ALA A 17 -11.96 19.23 -10.23
N SER A 18 -11.03 18.38 -10.70
CA SER A 18 -9.85 18.80 -11.48
C SER A 18 -10.23 19.52 -12.77
N LEU A 19 -11.28 19.06 -13.46
CA LEU A 19 -11.78 19.76 -14.64
C LEU A 19 -12.36 21.14 -14.29
N ILE A 20 -13.15 21.24 -13.22
CA ILE A 20 -13.71 22.51 -12.74
C ILE A 20 -12.60 23.53 -12.44
N ASP A 21 -11.53 23.10 -11.75
CA ASP A 21 -10.37 23.96 -11.47
C ASP A 21 -9.69 24.45 -12.74
N ARG A 22 -9.53 23.57 -13.73
CA ARG A 22 -8.96 23.94 -15.03
C ARG A 22 -9.85 24.87 -15.85
N VAL A 23 -11.16 24.68 -15.79
CA VAL A 23 -12.14 25.58 -16.39
C VAL A 23 -12.03 26.96 -15.73
N ALA A 24 -12.02 27.02 -14.39
CA ALA A 24 -11.85 28.26 -13.64
C ALA A 24 -10.55 28.98 -14.03
N ALA A 25 -9.43 28.27 -14.06
CA ALA A 25 -8.15 28.81 -14.50
C ALA A 25 -8.18 29.31 -15.94
N ARG A 26 -8.91 28.63 -16.84
CA ARG A 26 -9.08 29.07 -18.24
C ARG A 26 -9.86 30.38 -18.36
N TYR A 27 -10.80 30.63 -17.46
CA TYR A 27 -11.54 31.89 -17.38
C TYR A 27 -10.86 32.95 -16.49
N GLY A 28 -9.70 32.65 -15.88
CA GLY A 28 -9.04 33.55 -14.93
C GLY A 28 -9.82 33.75 -13.63
N LEU A 29 -10.69 32.80 -13.28
CA LEU A 29 -11.55 32.84 -12.09
C LEU A 29 -11.01 31.92 -10.98
N PRO A 30 -11.26 32.24 -9.71
CA PRO A 30 -11.08 31.30 -8.62
C PRO A 30 -12.02 30.09 -8.79
N ALA A 31 -11.54 28.89 -8.46
CA ALA A 31 -12.34 27.66 -8.50
C ALA A 31 -13.66 27.77 -7.71
N GLY A 32 -13.61 28.41 -6.53
CA GLY A 32 -14.80 28.65 -5.71
C GLY A 32 -15.89 29.47 -6.41
N SER A 33 -15.51 30.40 -7.29
CA SER A 33 -16.47 31.19 -8.07
C SER A 33 -17.20 30.35 -9.11
N VAL A 34 -16.50 29.40 -9.75
CA VAL A 34 -17.11 28.46 -10.69
C VAL A 34 -17.97 27.44 -9.94
N LEU A 35 -17.50 26.92 -8.80
CA LEU A 35 -18.26 26.03 -7.93
C LEU A 35 -19.56 26.65 -7.41
N GLY A 36 -19.64 27.99 -7.30
CA GLY A 36 -20.87 28.71 -6.97
C GLY A 36 -22.01 28.54 -7.96
N LEU A 37 -21.78 27.93 -9.13
CA LEU A 37 -22.81 27.55 -10.08
C LEU A 37 -23.61 26.30 -9.64
N TRP A 38 -23.14 25.60 -8.60
CA TRP A 38 -23.84 24.47 -8.01
C TRP A 38 -24.19 24.72 -6.54
N THR A 39 -25.35 24.25 -6.12
CA THR A 39 -25.68 24.15 -4.70
C THR A 39 -24.90 22.99 -4.07
N CYS A 40 -23.82 23.32 -3.35
CA CYS A 40 -22.96 22.34 -2.68
C CYS A 40 -23.58 21.85 -1.36
N ARG A 41 -23.82 20.54 -1.22
CA ARG A 41 -24.49 19.97 -0.01
C ARG A 41 -23.57 19.66 1.16
N ASN A 42 -22.26 19.70 0.96
CA ASN A 42 -21.25 19.49 1.99
C ASN A 42 -19.98 20.25 1.62
N SER A 43 -19.01 20.23 2.52
CA SER A 43 -17.67 20.76 2.27
C SER A 43 -16.71 19.65 1.83
N PRO A 44 -15.67 19.97 1.04
CA PRO A 44 -14.60 19.04 0.73
C PRO A 44 -13.79 18.70 1.97
N VAL A 45 -13.13 17.54 1.94
CA VAL A 45 -12.09 17.21 2.92
C VAL A 45 -10.90 18.14 2.69
N ARG A 46 -10.40 18.73 3.77
CA ARG A 46 -9.28 19.67 3.75
C ARG A 46 -7.98 19.00 4.18
N ARG A 47 -6.87 19.59 3.75
CA ARG A 47 -5.52 19.28 4.21
C ARG A 47 -5.31 19.88 5.61
N ASP A 48 -4.36 19.33 6.37
CA ASP A 48 -4.09 19.80 7.74
C ASP A 48 -3.51 21.24 7.73
N GLY A 49 -2.86 21.65 6.63
CA GLY A 49 -2.40 23.02 6.37
C GLY A 49 -3.43 23.95 5.70
N GLY A 50 -4.68 23.51 5.55
CA GLY A 50 -5.71 24.24 4.82
C GLY A 50 -5.72 23.97 3.31
N GLY A 51 -6.81 24.37 2.65
CA GLY A 51 -7.07 24.05 1.23
C GLY A 51 -7.73 22.67 1.03
N VAL A 52 -8.22 22.44 -0.18
CA VAL A 52 -8.93 21.21 -0.56
C VAL A 52 -7.91 20.10 -0.85
N ARG A 53 -8.17 18.87 -0.37
CA ARG A 53 -7.33 17.72 -0.74
C ARG A 53 -7.39 17.47 -2.25
N ALA A 54 -6.27 17.03 -2.84
CA ALA A 54 -6.21 16.87 -4.30
C ALA A 54 -7.05 15.69 -4.81
N ASP A 55 -7.32 14.68 -3.97
CA ASP A 55 -8.26 13.58 -4.26
C ASP A 55 -9.73 13.93 -3.97
N ALA A 56 -10.05 15.17 -3.60
CA ALA A 56 -11.42 15.59 -3.43
C ALA A 56 -12.14 15.58 -4.79
N GLU A 57 -13.17 14.77 -4.90
CA GLU A 57 -14.00 14.64 -6.08
C GLU A 57 -15.36 15.31 -5.86
N VAL A 58 -15.92 15.84 -6.96
CA VAL A 58 -17.29 16.34 -7.01
C VAL A 58 -18.16 15.36 -7.80
N VAL A 59 -19.23 14.89 -7.16
CA VAL A 59 -20.33 14.19 -7.83
C VAL A 59 -21.45 15.20 -8.11
N LEU A 60 -21.99 15.16 -9.33
CA LEU A 60 -23.01 16.08 -9.83
C LEU A 60 -24.30 15.34 -10.11
N ASN A 61 -25.43 15.99 -9.85
CA ASN A 61 -26.71 15.52 -10.36
C ASN A 61 -26.88 15.88 -11.86
N GLU A 62 -27.98 15.46 -12.48
CA GLU A 62 -28.21 15.65 -13.92
C GLU A 62 -28.17 17.13 -14.35
N ALA A 63 -28.86 18.01 -13.60
CA ALA A 63 -28.82 19.45 -13.87
C ALA A 63 -27.38 20.00 -13.72
N GLY A 64 -26.64 19.54 -12.71
CA GLY A 64 -25.25 19.93 -12.51
C GLY A 64 -24.30 19.47 -13.62
N ARG A 65 -24.53 18.28 -14.18
CA ARG A 65 -23.79 17.76 -15.34
C ARG A 65 -23.98 18.63 -16.59
N GLN A 66 -25.21 19.11 -16.82
CA GLN A 66 -25.50 20.02 -17.94
C GLN A 66 -24.77 21.36 -17.80
N VAL A 67 -24.77 21.94 -16.60
CA VAL A 67 -24.00 23.17 -16.31
C VAL A 67 -22.51 22.97 -16.62
N LEU A 68 -21.93 21.83 -16.23
CA LEU A 68 -20.53 21.53 -16.54
C LEU A 68 -20.27 21.43 -18.05
N ALA A 69 -21.17 20.78 -18.80
CA ALA A 69 -21.08 20.65 -20.25
C ALA A 69 -21.11 22.02 -20.95
N GLU A 70 -22.01 22.90 -20.52
CA GLU A 70 -22.13 24.26 -21.04
C GLU A 70 -20.88 25.10 -20.76
N LEU A 71 -20.32 25.03 -19.54
CA LEU A 71 -19.09 25.73 -19.16
C LEU A 71 -17.88 25.27 -19.98
N CYS A 72 -17.79 23.96 -20.23
CA CYS A 72 -16.70 23.36 -20.99
C CYS A 72 -16.87 23.53 -22.50
N ARG A 73 -18.08 23.87 -22.98
CA ARG A 73 -18.45 23.92 -24.40
C ARG A 73 -18.18 22.59 -25.11
N VAL A 74 -18.62 21.50 -24.49
CA VAL A 74 -18.55 20.13 -25.01
C VAL A 74 -19.87 19.43 -24.77
N GLU A 75 -20.18 18.45 -25.62
CA GLU A 75 -21.38 17.62 -25.40
C GLU A 75 -21.24 16.77 -24.12
N PRO A 76 -22.34 16.53 -23.38
CA PRO A 76 -22.32 15.68 -22.18
C PRO A 76 -21.72 14.29 -22.43
N LYS A 77 -21.89 13.72 -23.63
CA LYS A 77 -21.30 12.43 -24.02
C LYS A 77 -19.77 12.45 -24.01
N VAL A 78 -19.16 13.58 -24.32
CA VAL A 78 -17.69 13.75 -24.26
C VAL A 78 -17.22 13.73 -22.80
N LEU A 79 -17.95 14.39 -21.91
CA LEU A 79 -17.68 14.37 -20.48
C LEU A 79 -17.87 12.97 -19.90
N ALA A 80 -18.99 12.29 -20.20
CA ALA A 80 -19.27 10.93 -19.74
C ALA A 80 -18.18 9.92 -20.16
N ARG A 81 -17.59 10.09 -21.34
CA ARG A 81 -16.47 9.24 -21.80
C ARG A 81 -15.16 9.55 -21.08
N ALA A 82 -14.93 10.81 -20.72
CA ALA A 82 -13.64 11.26 -20.19
C ALA A 82 -13.58 11.24 -18.66
N LEU A 83 -14.69 11.49 -17.97
CA LEU A 83 -14.78 11.67 -16.53
C LEU A 83 -15.49 10.47 -15.90
N PRO A 84 -14.76 9.57 -15.20
CA PRO A 84 -15.35 8.37 -14.62
C PRO A 84 -16.45 8.64 -13.60
N ALA A 85 -16.36 9.73 -12.84
CA ALA A 85 -17.35 10.12 -11.84
C ALA A 85 -18.58 10.83 -12.44
N PHE A 86 -18.58 11.17 -13.74
CA PHE A 86 -19.62 12.03 -14.32
C PHE A 86 -21.01 11.39 -14.23
N THR A 87 -21.12 10.11 -14.57
CA THR A 87 -22.39 9.37 -14.53
C THR A 87 -22.67 8.71 -13.18
N VAL A 88 -21.83 8.93 -12.18
CA VAL A 88 -22.10 8.41 -10.82
C VAL A 88 -23.22 9.26 -10.23
N ASP A 89 -24.31 8.60 -9.84
CA ASP A 89 -25.41 9.26 -9.14
C ASP A 89 -25.25 9.17 -7.63
N ASP A 90 -25.67 10.22 -6.93
CA ASP A 90 -25.73 10.25 -5.48
C ASP A 90 -27.18 10.52 -5.04
N PRO A 91 -27.86 9.56 -4.39
CA PRO A 91 -29.26 9.69 -4.01
C PRO A 91 -29.57 10.95 -3.20
N LYS A 92 -28.60 11.52 -2.48
CA LYS A 92 -28.78 12.73 -1.66
C LYS A 92 -28.91 14.02 -2.47
N ILE A 93 -28.56 14.00 -3.76
CA ILE A 93 -28.66 15.16 -4.67
C ILE A 93 -29.46 14.86 -5.95
N SER A 94 -29.67 13.58 -6.26
CA SER A 94 -30.41 13.15 -7.45
C SER A 94 -31.91 12.91 -7.21
N THR A 95 -32.39 13.02 -5.96
CA THR A 95 -33.81 12.78 -5.61
C THR A 95 -34.45 13.95 -4.87
N GLY A 96 -35.78 14.04 -4.92
CA GLY A 96 -36.58 15.04 -4.20
C GLY A 96 -36.91 16.31 -5.01
N LYS A 97 -37.54 17.30 -4.34
CA LYS A 97 -38.07 18.52 -4.98
C LYS A 97 -37.02 19.40 -5.65
N GLU A 98 -35.76 19.29 -5.22
CA GLU A 98 -34.64 20.11 -5.73
C GLU A 98 -33.80 19.37 -6.79
N ALA A 99 -34.22 18.21 -7.28
CA ALA A 99 -33.48 17.43 -8.27
C ALA A 99 -33.27 18.18 -9.61
N GLY A 100 -34.15 19.13 -9.93
CA GLY A 100 -34.02 20.00 -11.11
C GLY A 100 -33.03 21.16 -10.94
N VAL A 101 -32.50 21.40 -9.74
CA VAL A 101 -31.48 22.42 -9.47
C VAL A 101 -30.10 21.81 -9.63
N ALA A 102 -29.12 22.54 -10.18
CA ALA A 102 -27.74 22.09 -10.28
C ALA A 102 -27.14 21.89 -8.87
N GLN A 103 -26.86 20.64 -8.51
CA GLN A 103 -26.31 20.28 -7.19
C GLN A 103 -24.97 19.58 -7.32
N ALA A 104 -24.14 19.77 -6.30
CA ALA A 104 -22.82 19.16 -6.20
C ALA A 104 -22.62 18.57 -4.78
N ARG A 105 -21.90 17.46 -4.72
CA ARG A 105 -21.51 16.84 -3.45
C ARG A 105 -20.07 16.36 -3.49
N TRP A 106 -19.32 16.74 -2.46
CA TRP A 106 -17.93 16.35 -2.30
C TRP A 106 -17.78 14.93 -1.77
N ARG A 107 -16.80 14.22 -2.30
CA ARG A 107 -16.39 12.86 -1.96
C ARG A 107 -14.88 12.72 -2.03
N ALA A 108 -14.33 11.66 -1.45
CA ALA A 108 -12.97 11.23 -1.76
C ALA A 108 -13.01 10.38 -3.03
N ALA A 109 -12.11 10.61 -3.98
CA ALA A 109 -12.07 9.89 -5.26
C ALA A 109 -12.06 8.36 -5.09
N GLY A 110 -11.32 7.85 -4.10
CA GLY A 110 -11.24 6.42 -3.76
C GLY A 110 -12.59 5.79 -3.36
N ALA A 111 -13.55 6.60 -2.88
CA ALA A 111 -14.89 6.13 -2.54
C ALA A 111 -15.90 6.29 -3.70
N VAL A 112 -15.50 6.95 -4.80
CA VAL A 112 -16.37 7.18 -5.97
C VAL A 112 -16.06 6.18 -7.07
N VAL A 113 -14.80 6.15 -7.53
CA VAL A 113 -14.38 5.28 -8.65
C VAL A 113 -13.15 4.47 -8.30
N GLY A 114 -12.15 5.07 -7.62
CA GLY A 114 -10.89 4.38 -7.34
C GLY A 114 -9.74 5.33 -7.05
N PRO A 115 -8.50 4.83 -7.03
CA PRO A 115 -7.34 5.62 -6.65
C PRO A 115 -7.08 6.78 -7.62
N ALA A 116 -6.77 7.95 -7.05
CA ALA A 116 -6.45 9.16 -7.79
C ALA A 116 -4.95 9.50 -7.68
N ALA A 117 -4.35 9.96 -8.77
CA ALA A 117 -3.02 10.57 -8.77
C ALA A 117 -3.01 11.86 -9.54
N PHE A 118 -1.96 12.64 -9.28
CA PHE A 118 -1.59 13.74 -10.14
C PHE A 118 -1.31 13.26 -11.56
N GLY A 119 -1.74 14.04 -12.55
CA GLY A 119 -1.36 13.90 -13.94
C GLY A 119 0.01 14.53 -14.18
N CYS A 120 0.72 14.07 -15.20
CA CYS A 120 1.98 14.71 -15.58
C CYS A 120 1.72 16.13 -16.10
N ARG A 121 2.13 17.16 -15.34
CA ARG A 121 1.96 18.58 -15.72
C ARG A 121 2.45 18.90 -17.13
N LEU A 122 3.58 18.32 -17.56
CA LEU A 122 4.12 18.54 -18.91
C LEU A 122 3.20 17.97 -20.01
N CYS A 123 2.63 16.78 -19.80
CA CYS A 123 1.64 16.21 -20.71
C CYS A 123 0.37 17.04 -20.72
N THR A 124 -0.08 17.48 -19.55
CA THR A 124 -1.32 18.25 -19.44
C THR A 124 -1.17 19.60 -20.11
N ALA A 125 -0.13 20.38 -19.77
CA ALA A 125 0.18 21.66 -20.41
C ALA A 125 0.25 21.55 -21.93
N ARG A 126 0.94 20.51 -22.45
CA ARG A 126 1.00 20.27 -23.90
C ARG A 126 -0.36 19.95 -24.52
N ARG A 127 -1.26 19.27 -23.82
CA ARG A 127 -2.59 18.90 -24.32
C ARG A 127 -3.60 20.04 -24.20
N THR A 128 -3.45 20.92 -23.22
CA THR A 128 -4.43 21.97 -22.92
C THR A 128 -3.99 23.36 -23.39
N GLY A 129 -2.72 23.52 -23.76
CA GLY A 129 -2.13 24.81 -24.14
C GLY A 129 -1.97 25.79 -22.97
N GLN A 130 -2.17 25.33 -21.74
CA GLN A 130 -2.01 26.15 -20.53
C GLN A 130 -0.57 26.06 -19.99
N ALA A 131 -0.11 27.08 -19.26
CA ALA A 131 1.24 27.12 -18.69
C ALA A 131 1.48 25.98 -17.67
N VAL A 132 2.66 25.37 -17.71
CA VAL A 132 3.01 24.19 -16.87
C VAL A 132 2.82 24.45 -15.38
N GLN A 133 3.11 25.66 -14.90
CA GLN A 133 2.98 26.04 -13.49
C GLN A 133 1.52 26.22 -13.07
N ALA A 134 0.63 26.58 -14.00
CA ALA A 134 -0.77 26.88 -13.75
C ALA A 134 -1.68 25.65 -13.91
N VAL A 135 -1.13 24.50 -14.29
CA VAL A 135 -1.90 23.31 -14.66
C VAL A 135 -1.56 22.15 -13.74
N GLN A 136 -2.47 21.89 -12.83
CA GLN A 136 -2.55 20.64 -12.11
C GLN A 136 -3.75 19.87 -12.66
N ALA A 137 -3.55 18.59 -12.94
CA ALA A 137 -4.66 17.70 -13.25
C ALA A 137 -4.60 16.53 -12.28
N VAL A 138 -5.74 16.08 -11.79
CA VAL A 138 -5.85 14.88 -10.98
C VAL A 138 -6.73 13.89 -11.75
N ARG A 139 -6.30 12.63 -11.79
CA ARG A 139 -6.92 11.58 -12.61
C ARG A 139 -7.09 10.31 -11.80
N TYR A 140 -8.17 9.59 -12.06
CA TYR A 140 -8.32 8.18 -11.72
C TYR A 140 -7.30 7.39 -12.52
N VAL A 141 -6.30 6.88 -11.82
CA VAL A 141 -5.24 6.09 -12.41
C VAL A 141 -4.96 4.95 -11.42
N PRO A 142 -4.95 3.69 -11.85
CA PRO A 142 -4.59 2.61 -10.95
C PRO A 142 -3.08 2.59 -10.69
N HIS A 143 -2.65 1.93 -9.62
CA HIS A 143 -1.24 1.85 -9.21
C HIS A 143 -0.31 1.30 -10.30
N TRP A 144 -0.80 0.43 -11.19
CA TRP A 144 -0.05 -0.12 -12.31
C TRP A 144 0.05 0.78 -13.57
N GLN A 145 -0.49 2.00 -13.53
CA GLN A 145 -0.42 2.96 -14.64
C GLN A 145 0.14 4.33 -14.21
N ARG A 146 0.91 4.36 -13.11
CA ARG A 146 1.47 5.59 -12.54
C ARG A 146 2.66 6.15 -13.34
N VAL A 147 3.24 5.44 -14.31
CA VAL A 147 4.40 5.96 -15.04
C VAL A 147 3.99 6.80 -16.26
N CYS A 148 4.40 8.06 -16.26
CA CYS A 148 4.44 8.88 -17.46
C CYS A 148 5.67 8.55 -18.30
N LEU A 149 5.55 7.58 -19.21
CA LEU A 149 6.64 7.13 -20.09
C LEU A 149 7.28 8.27 -20.90
N ARG A 150 6.50 9.28 -21.30
CA ARG A 150 6.99 10.41 -22.11
C ARG A 150 8.00 11.28 -21.38
N HIS A 151 7.81 11.47 -20.08
CA HIS A 151 8.60 12.40 -19.28
C HIS A 151 9.40 11.70 -18.18
N GLY A 152 9.37 10.36 -18.13
CA GLY A 152 10.09 9.58 -17.12
C GLY A 152 9.68 9.95 -15.70
N ARG A 153 8.38 9.96 -15.41
CA ARG A 153 7.87 10.36 -14.09
C ARG A 153 6.94 9.33 -13.49
N TRP A 154 7.11 9.01 -12.21
CA TRP A 154 6.11 8.31 -11.43
C TRP A 154 5.11 9.32 -10.89
N LEU A 155 3.83 9.12 -11.12
CA LEU A 155 2.75 9.99 -10.67
C LEU A 155 2.32 9.60 -9.26
N LEU A 156 2.42 10.52 -8.30
CA LEU A 156 2.11 10.24 -6.90
C LEU A 156 0.60 10.30 -6.62
N ASP A 157 0.17 9.55 -5.61
CA ASP A 157 -1.21 9.55 -5.15
C ASP A 157 -1.63 10.96 -4.69
N ALA A 158 -2.83 11.35 -5.07
CA ALA A 158 -3.37 12.68 -4.78
C ALA A 158 -4.06 12.77 -3.41
N ASP A 159 -4.20 11.64 -2.73
CA ASP A 159 -4.87 11.52 -1.44
C ASP A 159 -3.97 11.85 -0.24
N ALA A 160 -2.66 11.87 -0.48
CA ALA A 160 -1.63 12.19 0.50
C ALA A 160 -1.36 13.69 0.60
N ASP A 161 -1.26 14.19 1.83
CA ASP A 161 -0.90 15.57 2.11
C ASP A 161 0.63 15.74 2.07
N GLN A 162 1.20 15.74 0.86
CA GLN A 162 2.63 15.90 0.62
C GLN A 162 2.89 16.77 -0.63
N PRO A 163 4.03 17.48 -0.70
CA PRO A 163 4.24 18.54 -1.69
C PRO A 163 4.59 18.04 -3.10
N LEU A 164 5.07 16.81 -3.26
CA LEU A 164 5.48 16.28 -4.55
C LEU A 164 4.28 15.79 -5.35
N GLU A 165 4.26 16.05 -6.65
CA GLU A 165 3.25 15.44 -7.54
C GLU A 165 3.78 14.21 -8.28
N HIS A 166 5.10 14.11 -8.35
CA HIS A 166 5.77 13.07 -9.09
C HIS A 166 7.18 12.82 -8.55
N LEU A 167 7.69 11.62 -8.86
CA LEU A 167 9.09 11.26 -8.70
C LEU A 167 9.74 11.15 -10.08
N ASP A 168 11.02 11.48 -10.16
CA ASP A 168 11.81 11.37 -11.39
C ASP A 168 12.32 9.93 -11.56
N LEU A 169 12.17 9.36 -12.75
CA LEU A 169 12.58 7.99 -13.07
C LEU A 169 13.86 7.92 -13.90
N ARG A 170 14.54 9.04 -14.18
CA ARG A 170 15.77 9.05 -15.01
C ARG A 170 16.88 8.14 -14.46
N GLY A 171 16.95 7.95 -13.15
CA GLY A 171 17.90 7.05 -12.50
C GLY A 171 17.39 5.62 -12.26
N VAL A 172 16.16 5.29 -12.66
CA VAL A 172 15.51 4.01 -12.36
C VAL A 172 14.75 3.48 -13.58
N ALA A 173 15.49 3.07 -14.60
CA ALA A 173 14.95 2.61 -15.88
C ALA A 173 14.13 1.29 -15.75
N GLU A 174 14.34 0.53 -14.69
CA GLU A 174 13.64 -0.71 -14.37
C GLU A 174 12.14 -0.47 -14.14
N VAL A 175 11.76 0.66 -13.53
CA VAL A 175 10.36 1.05 -13.35
C VAL A 175 9.68 1.28 -14.70
N VAL A 176 10.38 1.92 -15.63
CA VAL A 176 9.89 2.14 -17.01
C VAL A 176 9.76 0.82 -17.75
N THR A 177 10.70 -0.10 -17.56
CA THR A 177 10.68 -1.44 -18.16
C THR A 177 9.50 -2.25 -17.62
N ALA A 178 9.30 -2.25 -16.30
CA ALA A 178 8.16 -2.90 -15.65
C ALA A 178 6.81 -2.34 -16.15
N GLN A 179 6.70 -1.02 -16.33
CA GLN A 179 5.50 -0.39 -16.89
C GLN A 179 5.17 -0.93 -18.29
N ARG A 180 6.19 -1.15 -19.12
CA ARG A 180 6.03 -1.69 -20.49
C ARG A 180 5.68 -3.18 -20.48
N GLN A 181 6.11 -3.92 -19.45
CA GLN A 181 5.81 -5.34 -19.30
C GLN A 181 4.39 -5.59 -18.79
N TRP A 182 3.85 -4.69 -17.96
CA TRP A 182 2.53 -4.86 -17.34
C TRP A 182 1.38 -5.24 -18.30
N PRO A 183 1.21 -4.61 -19.49
CA PRO A 183 0.17 -5.03 -20.44
C PRO A 183 0.27 -6.49 -20.90
N SER A 184 1.46 -7.09 -20.89
CA SER A 184 1.63 -8.52 -21.17
C SER A 184 1.14 -9.37 -19.99
N VAL A 185 1.50 -8.99 -18.76
CA VAL A 185 1.04 -9.64 -17.52
C VAL A 185 -0.48 -9.57 -17.39
N ALA A 186 -1.06 -8.40 -17.59
CA ALA A 186 -2.52 -8.21 -17.56
C ALA A 186 -3.25 -9.09 -18.59
N ARG A 187 -2.73 -9.21 -19.81
CA ARG A 187 -3.30 -10.13 -20.82
C ARG A 187 -3.19 -11.59 -20.40
N ARG A 188 -2.11 -12.00 -19.71
CA ARG A 188 -2.00 -13.35 -19.14
C ARG A 188 -3.02 -13.58 -18.02
N ALA A 189 -3.26 -12.59 -17.15
CA ALA A 189 -4.28 -12.66 -16.12
C ALA A 189 -5.67 -12.92 -16.72
N VAL A 190 -6.06 -12.11 -17.72
CA VAL A 190 -7.36 -12.27 -18.41
C VAL A 190 -7.48 -13.65 -19.05
N ARG A 191 -6.42 -14.16 -19.71
CA ARG A 191 -6.45 -15.52 -20.28
C ARG A 191 -6.56 -16.62 -19.22
N ALA A 192 -6.08 -16.36 -18.01
CA ALA A 192 -6.22 -17.26 -16.87
C ALA A 192 -7.57 -17.10 -16.15
N GLY A 193 -8.47 -16.23 -16.62
CA GLY A 193 -9.78 -15.97 -16.03
C GLY A 193 -9.72 -15.14 -14.74
N VAL A 194 -8.68 -14.34 -14.55
CA VAL A 194 -8.43 -13.53 -13.35
C VAL A 194 -8.37 -12.06 -13.72
N GLU A 195 -8.97 -11.19 -12.91
CA GLU A 195 -8.88 -9.75 -13.15
C GLU A 195 -7.43 -9.26 -12.92
N PRO A 196 -6.85 -8.47 -13.86
CA PRO A 196 -5.50 -7.95 -13.71
C PRO A 196 -5.25 -7.17 -12.40
N GLU A 197 -6.28 -6.50 -11.91
CA GLU A 197 -6.25 -5.76 -10.65
C GLU A 197 -6.04 -6.66 -9.43
N GLN A 198 -6.69 -7.82 -9.39
CA GLN A 198 -6.54 -8.77 -8.28
C GLN A 198 -5.11 -9.33 -8.24
N VAL A 199 -4.56 -9.67 -9.41
CA VAL A 199 -3.18 -10.14 -9.54
C VAL A 199 -2.20 -9.06 -9.09
N PHE A 200 -2.39 -7.81 -9.53
CA PHE A 200 -1.55 -6.68 -9.11
C PHE A 200 -1.61 -6.48 -7.60
N THR A 201 -2.81 -6.46 -7.04
CA THR A 201 -3.07 -6.18 -5.62
C THR A 201 -2.43 -7.24 -4.73
N LEU A 202 -2.55 -8.51 -5.09
CA LEU A 202 -1.88 -9.59 -4.37
C LEU A 202 -0.35 -9.47 -4.46
N ALA A 203 0.20 -9.27 -5.66
CA ALA A 203 1.64 -9.14 -5.84
C ALA A 203 2.21 -7.91 -5.11
N HIS A 204 1.50 -6.78 -5.15
CA HIS A 204 1.83 -5.58 -4.40
C HIS A 204 1.82 -5.83 -2.90
N ALA A 205 0.85 -6.59 -2.38
CA ALA A 205 0.82 -6.98 -0.96
C ALA A 205 2.01 -7.86 -0.55
N VAL A 206 2.38 -8.84 -1.39
CA VAL A 206 3.56 -9.69 -1.16
C VAL A 206 4.83 -8.84 -1.10
N VAL A 207 5.04 -7.99 -2.10
CA VAL A 207 6.27 -7.19 -2.20
C VAL A 207 6.30 -6.06 -1.16
N ALA A 208 5.17 -5.46 -0.80
CA ALA A 208 5.09 -4.48 0.26
C ALA A 208 5.45 -5.09 1.62
N ARG A 209 5.12 -6.37 1.86
CA ARG A 209 5.54 -7.08 3.07
C ARG A 209 7.06 -7.31 3.08
N TRP A 210 7.65 -7.66 1.94
CA TRP A 210 9.10 -7.75 1.80
C TRP A 210 9.78 -6.39 2.02
N TRP A 211 9.20 -5.30 1.49
CA TRP A 211 9.68 -3.94 1.68
C TRP A 211 9.76 -3.53 3.15
N GLU A 212 8.77 -3.92 3.96
CA GLU A 212 8.75 -3.65 5.39
C GLU A 212 9.88 -4.40 6.13
N GLN A 213 10.24 -5.59 5.67
CA GLN A 213 11.31 -6.42 6.22
C GLN A 213 12.71 -6.08 5.68
N ALA A 214 12.77 -5.43 4.51
CA ALA A 214 14.01 -5.11 3.80
C ALA A 214 15.06 -4.37 4.62
N LEU A 215 14.65 -3.60 5.63
CA LEU A 215 15.57 -2.89 6.51
C LEU A 215 16.49 -3.82 7.31
N TYR A 216 16.13 -5.10 7.42
CA TYR A 216 16.86 -6.10 8.19
C TYR A 216 17.59 -7.11 7.30
N TRP A 217 17.55 -6.91 5.99
CA TRP A 217 18.22 -7.77 5.02
C TRP A 217 19.52 -7.11 4.62
N GLU A 218 20.64 -7.60 5.17
CA GLU A 218 21.98 -7.08 4.89
C GLU A 218 22.32 -7.11 3.39
N GLN A 219 21.73 -8.07 2.66
CA GLN A 219 21.96 -8.26 1.22
C GLN A 219 21.07 -7.38 0.33
N GLU A 220 20.13 -6.60 0.90
CA GLU A 220 19.22 -5.75 0.10
C GLU A 220 19.89 -4.41 -0.26
N GLU A 221 20.43 -4.34 -1.47
CA GLU A 221 21.06 -3.12 -1.99
C GLU A 221 20.17 -2.37 -3.00
N ILE A 222 19.27 -3.08 -3.68
CA ILE A 222 18.54 -2.57 -4.85
C ILE A 222 17.50 -1.52 -4.44
N TRP A 223 16.67 -1.80 -3.45
CA TRP A 223 15.62 -0.88 -3.00
C TRP A 223 16.17 0.40 -2.38
N PRO A 224 17.17 0.36 -1.48
CA PRO A 224 17.87 1.56 -1.03
C PRO A 224 18.45 2.37 -2.20
N TYR A 225 19.17 1.73 -3.13
CA TYR A 225 19.72 2.39 -4.31
C TYR A 225 18.65 3.12 -5.13
N ARG A 226 17.52 2.46 -5.42
CA ARG A 226 16.42 3.09 -6.16
C ARG A 226 15.80 4.26 -5.40
N LEU A 227 15.63 4.15 -4.08
CA LEU A 227 15.14 5.26 -3.26
C LEU A 227 16.04 6.49 -3.34
N HIS A 228 17.36 6.29 -3.28
CA HIS A 228 18.33 7.37 -3.47
C HIS A 228 18.14 8.04 -4.83
N HIS A 229 18.04 7.28 -5.91
CA HIS A 229 17.79 7.85 -7.24
C HIS A 229 16.44 8.59 -7.35
N LEU A 230 15.37 8.06 -6.75
CA LEU A 230 14.06 8.71 -6.72
C LEU A 230 14.09 10.03 -5.91
N ALA A 231 14.94 10.11 -4.89
CA ALA A 231 15.19 11.31 -4.11
C ALA A 231 16.09 12.34 -4.83
N GLY A 232 16.66 11.99 -5.98
CA GLY A 232 17.62 12.83 -6.69
C GLY A 232 19.01 12.85 -6.07
N GLY A 233 19.34 11.86 -5.23
CA GLY A 233 20.62 11.77 -4.52
C GLY A 233 20.51 11.00 -3.20
N SER A 234 21.13 11.49 -2.14
CA SER A 234 20.97 10.84 -0.82
C SER A 234 19.59 11.13 -0.24
N VAL A 235 18.92 10.12 0.32
CA VAL A 235 17.67 10.30 1.10
C VAL A 235 17.91 10.99 2.45
N GLY A 236 19.17 11.04 2.90
CA GLY A 236 19.60 11.74 4.10
C GLY A 236 18.77 11.40 5.35
N GLY A 237 18.54 12.41 6.19
CA GLY A 237 17.71 12.29 7.41
C GLY A 237 16.22 12.05 7.15
N GLU A 238 15.77 12.09 5.89
CA GLU A 238 14.37 11.89 5.51
C GLU A 238 14.07 10.45 5.05
N LEU A 239 14.95 9.49 5.37
CA LEU A 239 14.79 8.08 4.98
C LEU A 239 13.39 7.52 5.27
N ALA A 240 12.84 7.80 6.46
CA ALA A 240 11.50 7.32 6.84
C ALA A 240 10.39 7.86 5.92
N TRP A 241 10.47 9.14 5.55
CA TRP A 241 9.53 9.77 4.62
C TRP A 241 9.70 9.21 3.20
N TRP A 242 10.95 9.09 2.72
CA TRP A 242 11.25 8.53 1.40
C TRP A 242 10.82 7.07 1.27
N ARG A 243 10.90 6.29 2.36
CA ARG A 243 10.39 4.91 2.38
C ARG A 243 8.87 4.81 2.25
N ILE A 244 8.14 5.89 2.54
CA ILE A 244 6.69 5.97 2.36
C ILE A 244 6.37 6.47 0.95
N VAL A 245 6.92 7.63 0.56
CA VAL A 245 6.60 8.30 -0.70
C VAL A 245 7.19 7.58 -1.92
N GLY A 246 8.40 7.02 -1.78
CA GLY A 246 9.10 6.32 -2.83
C GLY A 246 8.72 4.84 -3.00
N ARG A 247 8.01 4.23 -2.03
CA ARG A 247 7.76 2.78 -1.97
C ARG A 247 7.23 2.25 -3.29
N ASP A 248 6.07 2.75 -3.72
CA ASP A 248 5.36 2.14 -4.85
C ASP A 248 6.15 2.27 -6.14
N ALA A 249 6.94 3.34 -6.32
CA ALA A 249 7.85 3.47 -7.45
C ALA A 249 9.04 2.51 -7.35
N ALA A 250 9.66 2.41 -6.16
CA ALA A 250 10.86 1.60 -5.92
C ALA A 250 10.60 0.09 -6.08
N VAL A 251 9.44 -0.38 -5.61
CA VAL A 251 9.06 -1.81 -5.62
C VAL A 251 8.30 -2.23 -6.88
N PHE A 252 7.89 -1.29 -7.73
CA PHE A 252 7.08 -1.57 -8.92
C PHE A 252 7.67 -2.68 -9.82
N PRO A 253 8.99 -2.71 -10.09
CA PRO A 253 9.58 -3.79 -10.87
C PRO A 253 9.33 -5.18 -10.28
N GLU A 254 9.55 -5.33 -8.98
CA GLU A 254 9.31 -6.59 -8.28
C GLU A 254 7.83 -6.97 -8.27
N VAL A 255 6.92 -6.00 -8.13
CA VAL A 255 5.47 -6.25 -8.19
C VAL A 255 5.07 -6.84 -9.54
N VAL A 256 5.55 -6.26 -10.65
CA VAL A 256 5.26 -6.76 -11.99
C VAL A 256 5.87 -8.15 -12.23
N ALA A 257 7.09 -8.38 -11.72
CA ALA A 257 7.78 -9.66 -11.82
C ALA A 257 7.06 -10.78 -11.04
N VAL A 258 6.67 -10.51 -9.78
CA VAL A 258 5.91 -11.42 -8.91
C VAL A 258 4.53 -11.69 -9.49
N ALA A 259 3.79 -10.66 -9.91
CA ALA A 259 2.51 -10.82 -10.60
C ALA A 259 2.64 -11.74 -11.83
N GLY A 260 3.72 -11.56 -12.59
CA GLY A 260 4.03 -12.39 -13.74
C GLY A 260 4.33 -13.85 -13.39
N ALA A 261 5.00 -14.11 -12.27
CA ALA A 261 5.34 -15.47 -11.82
C ALA A 261 4.17 -16.19 -11.18
N LEU A 262 3.34 -15.51 -10.36
CA LEU A 262 2.17 -16.12 -9.73
C LEU A 262 1.12 -16.59 -10.76
N LEU A 263 1.11 -15.99 -11.96
CA LEU A 263 0.27 -16.41 -13.08
C LEU A 263 0.79 -17.66 -13.82
N GLU A 264 2.03 -18.08 -13.59
CA GLU A 264 2.59 -19.24 -14.29
C GLU A 264 2.07 -20.55 -13.68
N PRO A 265 1.54 -21.48 -14.49
CA PRO A 265 1.06 -22.77 -13.99
C PRO A 265 2.15 -23.55 -13.23
N ALA A 266 3.41 -23.41 -13.65
CA ALA A 266 4.56 -24.02 -12.98
C ALA A 266 4.74 -23.51 -11.54
N THR A 267 4.40 -22.24 -11.26
CA THR A 267 4.48 -21.67 -9.91
C THR A 267 3.41 -22.26 -9.00
N ALA A 268 2.18 -22.41 -9.50
CA ALA A 268 1.12 -23.09 -8.75
C ALA A 268 1.45 -24.57 -8.50
N GLU A 269 2.11 -25.23 -9.46
CA GLU A 269 2.60 -26.60 -9.30
C GLU A 269 3.72 -26.72 -8.26
N LEU A 270 4.66 -25.78 -8.24
CA LEU A 270 5.69 -25.72 -7.19
C LEU A 270 5.07 -25.52 -5.80
N ALA A 271 4.09 -24.62 -5.69
CA ALA A 271 3.36 -24.39 -4.44
C ALA A 271 2.65 -25.65 -3.93
N TRP A 272 2.05 -26.43 -4.84
CA TRP A 272 1.42 -27.71 -4.55
C TRP A 272 2.43 -28.80 -4.12
N ARG A 273 3.56 -28.91 -4.81
CA ARG A 273 4.61 -29.89 -4.46
C ARG A 273 5.25 -29.54 -3.12
N ALA A 274 5.54 -28.26 -2.88
CA ALA A 274 6.10 -27.77 -1.62
C ALA A 274 5.18 -28.06 -0.43
N SER A 275 3.86 -28.10 -0.62
CA SER A 275 2.91 -28.45 0.45
C SER A 275 2.80 -29.95 0.74
N GLY A 276 3.55 -30.81 0.03
CA GLY A 276 3.45 -32.26 0.08
C GLY A 276 2.26 -32.86 -0.69
N GLY A 277 1.58 -32.03 -1.51
CA GLY A 277 0.43 -32.46 -2.30
C GLY A 277 -0.71 -33.00 -1.44
N MET A 278 -1.11 -34.26 -1.65
CA MET A 278 -2.18 -34.91 -0.86
C MET A 278 -1.77 -35.25 0.58
N ARG A 279 -0.47 -35.32 0.87
CA ARG A 279 0.06 -35.59 2.21
C ARG A 279 0.72 -34.32 2.73
N PRO A 280 0.07 -33.55 3.62
CA PRO A 280 0.62 -32.29 4.12
C PRO A 280 2.05 -32.48 4.64
N ARG A 281 2.97 -31.64 4.18
CA ARG A 281 4.34 -31.56 4.70
C ARG A 281 4.53 -30.23 5.42
N ALA A 282 5.26 -30.25 6.54
CA ALA A 282 5.73 -29.02 7.16
C ALA A 282 6.60 -28.24 6.16
N ARG A 283 6.47 -26.91 6.17
CA ARG A 283 7.29 -26.05 5.32
C ARG A 283 8.74 -26.17 5.78
N GLY A 284 9.66 -26.42 4.85
CA GLY A 284 11.10 -26.35 5.12
C GLY A 284 11.62 -24.93 4.94
N LYS A 285 12.82 -24.65 5.48
CA LYS A 285 13.55 -23.39 5.23
C LYS A 285 13.86 -23.18 3.73
N ASP A 286 14.00 -24.29 2.99
CA ASP A 286 14.21 -24.28 1.54
C ASP A 286 12.88 -24.50 0.79
N ASP A 287 12.11 -23.42 0.60
CA ASP A 287 10.85 -23.45 -0.15
C ASP A 287 11.10 -23.17 -1.65
N PRO A 288 10.91 -24.15 -2.56
CA PRO A 288 11.18 -23.98 -3.99
C PRO A 288 10.36 -22.86 -4.65
N LEU A 289 9.17 -22.56 -4.12
CA LEU A 289 8.36 -21.44 -4.59
C LEU A 289 9.07 -20.11 -4.27
N CYS A 290 9.57 -19.97 -3.04
CA CYS A 290 10.24 -18.74 -2.61
C CYS A 290 11.57 -18.55 -3.33
N HIS A 291 12.34 -19.61 -3.56
CA HIS A 291 13.55 -19.53 -4.40
C HIS A 291 13.24 -19.05 -5.81
N ARG A 292 12.25 -19.64 -6.49
CA ARG A 292 11.84 -19.19 -7.82
C ARG A 292 11.41 -17.72 -7.84
N LEU A 293 10.74 -17.24 -6.78
CA LEU A 293 10.37 -15.84 -6.67
C LEU A 293 11.60 -14.94 -6.47
N GLY A 294 12.57 -15.37 -5.66
CA GLY A 294 13.87 -14.71 -5.49
C GLY A 294 14.62 -14.58 -6.83
N GLU A 295 14.80 -15.69 -7.54
CA GLU A 295 15.39 -15.71 -8.89
C GLU A 295 14.64 -14.76 -9.85
N ARG A 296 13.30 -14.72 -9.75
CA ARG A 296 12.48 -13.89 -10.63
C ARG A 296 12.68 -12.39 -10.42
N VAL A 297 13.04 -11.99 -9.20
CA VAL A 297 13.33 -10.60 -8.82
C VAL A 297 14.83 -10.31 -8.73
N ASP A 298 15.65 -11.21 -9.28
CA ASP A 298 17.11 -11.11 -9.32
C ASP A 298 17.75 -11.00 -7.92
N ARG A 299 17.20 -11.77 -6.97
CA ARG A 299 17.64 -11.84 -5.56
C ARG A 299 17.55 -13.27 -5.06
N ASP A 300 18.52 -14.11 -5.41
CA ASP A 300 18.51 -15.53 -5.02
C ASP A 300 18.50 -15.71 -3.49
N TRP A 301 19.09 -14.77 -2.75
CA TRP A 301 19.11 -14.73 -1.30
C TRP A 301 17.73 -14.45 -0.67
N LEU A 302 16.77 -13.91 -1.43
CA LEU A 302 15.43 -13.59 -0.92
C LEU A 302 14.61 -14.84 -0.61
N GLY A 303 14.85 -15.95 -1.31
CA GLY A 303 14.07 -17.18 -1.20
C GLY A 303 13.93 -17.69 0.24
N PRO A 304 15.03 -17.97 0.95
CA PRO A 304 14.99 -18.43 2.34
C PRO A 304 14.31 -17.42 3.29
N LEU A 305 14.54 -16.12 3.10
CA LEU A 305 13.95 -15.07 3.95
C LEU A 305 12.43 -14.95 3.74
N ALA A 306 11.97 -15.02 2.48
CA ALA A 306 10.55 -15.05 2.15
C ALA A 306 9.89 -16.38 2.56
N ALA A 307 10.66 -17.47 2.70
CA ALA A 307 10.16 -18.75 3.18
C ALA A 307 9.82 -18.72 4.69
N ALA A 308 10.55 -17.93 5.48
CA ALA A 308 10.31 -17.73 6.90
C ALA A 308 9.02 -16.91 7.20
N ASP A 309 8.39 -16.32 6.17
CA ASP A 309 7.15 -15.57 6.34
C ASP A 309 5.91 -16.50 6.37
N TYR A 310 5.48 -16.82 7.59
CA TYR A 310 4.27 -17.59 7.89
C TYR A 310 3.09 -16.64 8.19
N GLY A 311 2.11 -16.58 7.28
CA GLY A 311 0.88 -15.78 7.46
C GLY A 311 0.75 -14.55 6.56
N GLY A 312 1.72 -14.32 5.67
CA GLY A 312 1.62 -13.29 4.63
C GLY A 312 0.72 -13.67 3.43
N PRO A 313 0.50 -12.72 2.50
CA PRO A 313 -0.35 -12.92 1.32
C PRO A 313 0.09 -14.11 0.44
N LEU A 314 1.40 -14.34 0.33
CA LEU A 314 1.95 -15.46 -0.42
C LEU A 314 1.59 -16.82 0.21
N SER A 315 1.58 -16.89 1.53
CA SER A 315 1.18 -18.09 2.28
C SER A 315 -0.31 -18.39 2.09
N ASP A 316 -1.16 -17.35 2.06
CA ASP A 316 -2.59 -17.51 1.79
C ASP A 316 -2.88 -17.93 0.35
N TRP A 317 -2.21 -17.32 -0.63
CA TRP A 317 -2.28 -17.72 -2.05
C TRP A 317 -1.94 -19.20 -2.23
N ARG A 318 -0.83 -19.66 -1.66
CA ARG A 318 -0.44 -21.08 -1.66
C ARG A 318 -1.52 -21.94 -0.97
N GLY A 319 -2.00 -21.50 0.18
CA GLY A 319 -3.04 -22.22 0.92
C GLY A 319 -4.31 -22.41 0.10
N ALA A 320 -4.73 -21.41 -0.67
CA ALA A 320 -5.88 -21.48 -1.56
C ALA A 320 -5.66 -22.47 -2.71
N ILE A 321 -4.49 -22.46 -3.36
CA ILE A 321 -4.13 -23.46 -4.38
C ILE A 321 -4.21 -24.89 -3.82
N VAL A 322 -3.68 -25.11 -2.62
CA VAL A 322 -3.68 -26.43 -1.96
C VAL A 322 -5.09 -26.88 -1.60
N ARG A 323 -5.93 -25.99 -1.06
CA ARG A 323 -7.33 -26.30 -0.73
C ARG A 323 -8.16 -26.61 -1.97
N ALA A 324 -8.05 -25.78 -3.00
CA ALA A 324 -8.74 -25.97 -4.27
C ALA A 324 -8.42 -27.35 -4.89
N ARG A 325 -7.15 -27.78 -4.83
CA ARG A 325 -6.73 -29.09 -5.35
C ARG A 325 -7.12 -30.28 -4.48
N ARG A 326 -7.27 -30.09 -3.16
CA ARG A 326 -7.69 -31.15 -2.23
C ARG A 326 -9.22 -31.35 -2.19
N GLY A 327 -9.99 -30.43 -2.78
CA GLY A 327 -11.46 -30.51 -2.80
C GLY A 327 -12.09 -30.36 -1.41
N SER A 328 -11.44 -29.63 -0.51
CA SER A 328 -11.89 -29.48 0.88
C SER A 328 -13.05 -28.49 1.01
N GLY A 329 -14.27 -28.91 0.63
CA GLY A 329 -15.52 -28.18 0.87
C GLY A 329 -16.12 -27.47 -0.36
N PRO A 330 -17.32 -26.86 -0.20
CA PRO A 330 -17.96 -26.10 -1.27
C PRO A 330 -17.11 -24.88 -1.64
N PRO A 331 -17.03 -24.51 -2.95
CA PRO A 331 -16.20 -23.39 -3.40
C PRO A 331 -16.58 -22.11 -2.66
N GLY A 332 -15.62 -21.53 -1.95
CA GLY A 332 -15.80 -20.27 -1.23
C GLY A 332 -14.66 -19.30 -1.47
N TRP A 333 -14.78 -18.09 -0.91
CA TRP A 333 -13.72 -17.07 -0.95
C TRP A 333 -12.35 -17.55 -0.42
N ARG A 334 -12.35 -18.60 0.42
CA ARG A 334 -11.14 -19.24 0.94
C ARG A 334 -10.38 -20.05 -0.10
N ASP A 335 -11.01 -20.43 -1.20
CA ASP A 335 -10.40 -21.23 -2.27
C ASP A 335 -9.97 -20.37 -3.46
N ASP A 336 -10.32 -19.08 -3.46
CA ASP A 336 -9.83 -18.11 -4.44
C ASP A 336 -8.40 -17.66 -4.07
N PRO A 337 -7.37 -18.04 -4.85
CA PRO A 337 -6.00 -17.64 -4.56
C PRO A 337 -5.76 -16.13 -4.75
N TRP A 338 -6.63 -15.43 -5.47
CA TRP A 338 -6.48 -14.00 -5.75
C TRP A 338 -7.22 -13.10 -4.77
N HIS A 339 -7.91 -13.70 -3.79
CA HIS A 339 -8.57 -12.97 -2.72
C HIS A 339 -7.56 -12.49 -1.67
N LEU A 340 -7.43 -11.17 -1.53
CA LEU A 340 -6.59 -10.54 -0.52
C LEU A 340 -7.42 -10.10 0.69
N LYS A 341 -7.02 -10.54 1.89
CA LYS A 341 -7.67 -10.10 3.13
C LYS A 341 -7.39 -8.63 3.41
N ARG A 342 -8.33 -7.96 4.09
CA ARG A 342 -8.21 -6.53 4.40
C ARG A 342 -6.98 -6.22 5.26
N GLU A 343 -6.65 -7.11 6.20
CA GLU A 343 -5.51 -6.92 7.11
C GLU A 343 -4.15 -7.05 6.40
N GLN A 344 -4.16 -7.65 5.21
CA GLN A 344 -2.98 -7.87 4.37
C GLN A 344 -2.80 -6.79 3.30
N GLN A 345 -3.76 -5.87 3.17
CA GLN A 345 -3.62 -4.75 2.24
C GLN A 345 -2.52 -3.81 2.73
N PRO A 346 -1.55 -3.44 1.86
CA PRO A 346 -0.52 -2.48 2.23
C PRO A 346 -1.12 -1.15 2.69
N ALA A 347 -0.51 -0.55 3.69
CA ALA A 347 -0.92 0.79 4.12
C ALA A 347 -0.77 1.79 2.96
N THR A 348 -1.74 2.69 2.78
CA THR A 348 -1.66 3.73 1.75
C THR A 348 -0.60 4.76 2.11
N MET A 349 -0.01 5.42 1.10
CA MET A 349 0.94 6.51 1.31
C MET A 349 0.37 7.59 2.24
N ALA A 350 -0.87 8.02 1.99
CA ALA A 350 -1.58 8.98 2.82
C ALA A 350 -1.81 8.49 4.26
N GLY A 351 -2.06 7.18 4.45
CA GLY A 351 -2.19 6.56 5.77
C GLY A 351 -0.89 6.60 6.56
N GLN A 352 0.21 6.19 5.92
CA GLN A 352 1.53 6.16 6.55
C GLN A 352 2.04 7.56 6.88
N LEU A 353 1.87 8.53 5.99
CA LEU A 353 2.26 9.93 6.25
C LEU A 353 1.47 10.56 7.41
N ARG A 354 0.18 10.26 7.54
CA ARG A 354 -0.62 10.71 8.70
C ARG A 354 -0.15 10.09 10.01
N VAL A 355 0.21 8.81 10.00
CA VAL A 355 0.79 8.16 11.18
C VAL A 355 2.10 8.83 11.57
N MET A 356 2.98 9.07 10.60
CA MET A 356 4.28 9.72 10.80
C MET A 356 4.14 11.17 11.29
N ALA A 357 3.21 11.95 10.73
CA ALA A 357 2.93 13.32 11.18
C ALA A 357 2.38 13.35 12.61
N ALA A 358 1.46 12.44 12.93
CA ALA A 358 0.93 12.29 14.29
C ALA A 358 2.03 11.83 15.28
N GLU A 359 2.98 11.00 14.84
CA GLU A 359 4.15 10.62 15.63
C GLU A 359 5.09 11.80 15.89
N ALA A 360 5.35 12.64 14.88
CA ALA A 360 6.19 13.84 15.01
C ALA A 360 5.56 14.92 15.92
N GLN A 361 4.23 15.04 15.93
CA GLN A 361 3.51 16.03 16.74
C GLN A 361 3.35 15.62 18.21
N ALA A 362 3.45 14.33 18.54
CA ALA A 362 3.23 13.80 19.89
C ALA A 362 4.43 14.00 20.85
N GLY A 363 5.24 15.05 20.68
CA GLY A 363 6.44 15.32 21.47
C GLY A 363 6.18 15.42 22.99
N GLY A 364 6.41 14.34 23.73
CA GLY A 364 6.42 14.29 25.20
C GLY A 364 5.69 13.08 25.81
N SER A 365 6.41 12.31 26.66
CA SER A 365 6.06 11.16 27.54
C SER A 365 5.01 10.12 27.11
N GLY A 366 4.56 10.16 25.86
CA GLY A 366 3.64 9.21 25.23
C GLY A 366 4.08 8.94 23.79
N THR A 367 5.40 8.85 23.58
CA THR A 367 5.98 8.49 22.28
C THR A 367 5.47 7.12 21.87
N ARG A 368 4.78 7.05 20.73
CA ARG A 368 4.37 5.78 20.15
C ARG A 368 5.61 4.90 20.00
N TRP A 369 5.51 3.66 20.47
CA TRP A 369 6.53 2.62 20.39
C TRP A 369 7.38 2.64 19.10
N ARG A 370 6.77 2.95 17.95
CA ARG A 370 7.46 2.99 16.65
C ARG A 370 8.40 4.17 16.43
N ALA A 371 8.18 5.28 17.13
CA ALA A 371 8.93 6.52 17.01
C ALA A 371 10.17 6.55 17.92
N THR A 372 10.12 5.87 19.07
CA THR A 372 11.22 5.83 20.05
C THR A 372 12.02 4.54 20.01
N VAL A 373 11.39 3.41 19.70
CA VAL A 373 12.09 2.15 19.56
C VAL A 373 12.56 2.01 18.13
N SER A 374 13.87 1.87 17.94
CA SER A 374 14.48 1.68 16.62
C SER A 374 13.77 0.55 15.88
N ALA A 375 13.71 0.68 14.55
CA ALA A 375 13.10 -0.35 13.71
C ALA A 375 13.72 -1.74 13.99
N GLU A 376 15.04 -1.78 14.19
CA GLU A 376 15.84 -2.94 14.57
C GLU A 376 15.35 -3.60 15.86
N HIS A 377 15.22 -2.84 16.95
CA HIS A 377 14.73 -3.39 18.21
C HIS A 377 13.30 -3.92 18.10
N ARG A 378 12.43 -3.23 17.34
CA ARG A 378 11.05 -3.68 17.11
C ARG A 378 10.99 -4.96 16.29
N PHE A 379 11.85 -5.11 15.30
CA PHE A 379 11.92 -6.32 14.50
C PHE A 379 12.44 -7.51 15.29
N HIS A 380 13.47 -7.34 16.11
CA HIS A 380 13.97 -8.40 16.98
C HIS A 380 12.88 -8.90 17.95
N ILE A 381 12.12 -7.99 18.57
CA ILE A 381 10.96 -8.34 19.40
C ILE A 381 9.90 -9.10 18.58
N THR A 382 9.59 -8.64 17.37
CA THR A 382 8.62 -9.30 16.48
C THR A 382 9.08 -10.72 16.10
N ARG A 383 10.36 -10.90 15.77
CA ARG A 383 10.95 -12.19 15.43
C ARG A 383 10.84 -13.19 16.59
N LEU A 384 11.19 -12.77 17.82
CA LEU A 384 11.06 -13.62 19.01
C LEU A 384 9.61 -14.07 19.25
N LEU A 385 8.64 -13.17 19.06
CA LEU A 385 7.21 -13.50 19.19
C LEU A 385 6.72 -14.44 18.08
N ASP A 386 7.18 -14.24 16.85
CA ASP A 386 6.82 -15.10 15.72
C ASP A 386 7.41 -16.50 15.86
N GLU A 387 8.65 -16.63 16.34
CA GLU A 387 9.30 -17.91 16.65
C GLU A 387 8.58 -18.65 17.79
N ALA A 388 8.23 -17.95 18.88
CA ALA A 388 7.46 -18.54 19.98
C ALA A 388 6.07 -19.03 19.50
N ARG A 389 5.42 -18.26 18.63
CA ARG A 389 4.14 -18.66 18.03
C ARG A 389 4.28 -19.90 17.15
N GLU A 390 5.41 -20.05 16.45
CA GLU A 390 5.72 -21.21 15.62
C GLU A 390 5.89 -22.47 16.47
N GLU A 391 6.70 -22.41 17.53
CA GLU A 391 6.87 -23.52 18.47
C GLU A 391 5.54 -23.98 19.09
N LEU A 392 4.72 -23.02 19.53
CA LEU A 392 3.39 -23.32 20.07
C LEU A 392 2.41 -23.88 19.03
N ALA A 393 2.56 -23.53 17.75
CA ALA A 393 1.75 -24.09 16.67
C ALA A 393 2.12 -25.54 16.37
N GLN A 394 3.41 -25.90 16.47
CA GLN A 394 3.90 -27.27 16.27
C GLN A 394 3.34 -28.25 17.31
N LEU A 395 3.09 -27.79 18.54
CA LEU A 395 2.43 -28.58 19.60
C LEU A 395 1.05 -29.12 19.20
N ARG A 396 0.31 -28.42 18.33
CA ARG A 396 -1.03 -28.86 17.88
C ARG A 396 -0.97 -30.10 16.98
N GLY A 397 0.19 -30.42 16.41
CA GLY A 397 0.40 -31.59 15.55
C GLY A 397 1.10 -32.77 16.25
N ALA A 398 1.66 -32.57 17.44
CA ALA A 398 2.57 -33.50 18.11
C ALA A 398 1.88 -34.62 18.94
N GLN A 399 0.68 -35.06 18.56
CA GLN A 399 -0.11 -36.03 19.36
C GLN A 399 -0.01 -37.49 18.89
N SER A 400 1.02 -37.84 18.14
CA SER A 400 1.23 -39.22 17.67
C SER A 400 2.58 -39.76 18.13
N GLY A 401 2.59 -40.83 18.93
CA GLY A 401 3.79 -41.47 19.46
C GLY A 401 3.51 -42.16 20.79
N THR A 402 4.55 -42.67 21.45
CA THR A 402 4.41 -43.18 22.82
C THR A 402 4.20 -42.02 23.80
N THR A 403 3.53 -42.26 24.94
CA THR A 403 3.27 -41.23 25.95
C THR A 403 4.55 -40.52 26.42
N ALA A 404 5.68 -41.24 26.51
CA ALA A 404 6.96 -40.68 26.92
C ALA A 404 7.55 -39.74 25.85
N GLU A 405 7.44 -40.07 24.57
CA GLU A 405 7.92 -39.25 23.46
C GLU A 405 7.05 -38.00 23.28
N VAL A 406 5.73 -38.15 23.38
CA VAL A 406 4.78 -37.03 23.34
C VAL A 406 5.03 -36.11 24.52
N ALA A 407 5.14 -36.64 25.76
CA ALA A 407 5.42 -35.81 26.93
C ALA A 407 6.75 -35.07 26.83
N ARG A 408 7.82 -35.72 26.35
CA ARG A 408 9.12 -35.07 26.14
C ARG A 408 9.03 -33.94 25.12
N THR A 409 8.45 -34.22 23.95
CA THR A 409 8.29 -33.24 22.87
C THR A 409 7.45 -32.03 23.32
N LEU A 410 6.34 -32.29 24.03
CA LEU A 410 5.50 -31.22 24.58
C LEU A 410 6.29 -30.36 25.59
N LEU A 411 7.03 -30.98 26.51
CA LEU A 411 7.81 -30.25 27.52
C LEU A 411 8.96 -29.45 26.92
N GLU A 412 9.68 -29.99 25.94
CA GLU A 412 10.79 -29.30 25.25
C GLU A 412 10.31 -28.07 24.48
N HIS A 413 9.28 -28.22 23.65
CA HIS A 413 8.73 -27.11 22.85
C HIS A 413 8.05 -26.04 23.72
N LEU A 414 7.36 -26.44 24.81
CA LEU A 414 6.80 -25.49 25.78
C LEU A 414 7.91 -24.71 26.50
N SER A 415 9.02 -25.37 26.87
CA SER A 415 10.15 -24.71 27.53
C SER A 415 10.86 -23.73 26.58
N GLN A 416 11.09 -24.11 25.33
CA GLN A 416 11.68 -23.23 24.31
C GLN A 416 10.77 -22.03 23.99
N SER A 417 9.46 -22.25 23.88
CA SER A 417 8.48 -21.17 23.69
C SER A 417 8.50 -20.18 24.86
N ALA A 418 8.58 -20.68 26.10
CA ALA A 418 8.66 -19.86 27.28
C ALA A 418 9.92 -18.97 27.27
N GLU A 419 11.08 -19.53 26.92
CA GLU A 419 12.34 -18.77 26.81
C GLU A 419 12.26 -17.65 25.75
N LEU A 420 11.66 -17.93 24.59
CA LEU A 420 11.47 -16.92 23.54
C LEU A 420 10.52 -15.78 23.98
N ILE A 421 9.44 -16.13 24.69
CA ILE A 421 8.51 -15.15 25.25
C ILE A 421 9.19 -14.31 26.33
N ASP A 422 9.95 -14.91 27.24
CA ASP A 422 10.68 -14.21 28.30
C ASP A 422 11.70 -13.24 27.71
N ARG A 423 12.42 -13.64 26.67
CA ARG A 423 13.33 -12.74 25.92
C ARG A 423 12.58 -11.60 25.23
N ALA A 424 11.42 -11.87 24.63
CA ALA A 424 10.61 -10.82 24.01
C ALA A 424 10.09 -9.82 25.05
N VAL A 425 9.68 -10.29 26.23
CA VAL A 425 9.27 -9.45 27.37
C VAL A 425 10.44 -8.58 27.85
N LEU A 426 11.63 -9.16 28.02
CA LEU A 426 12.84 -8.43 28.41
C LEU A 426 13.22 -7.32 27.41
N HIS A 427 13.29 -7.64 26.11
CA HIS A 427 13.60 -6.63 25.09
C HIS A 427 12.52 -5.56 24.98
N THR A 428 11.24 -5.93 25.19
CA THR A 428 10.13 -4.96 25.20
C THR A 428 10.23 -4.02 26.41
N ALA A 429 10.56 -4.55 27.59
CA ALA A 429 10.76 -3.78 28.80
C ALA A 429 11.95 -2.81 28.67
N ALA A 430 13.09 -3.30 28.16
CA ALA A 430 14.27 -2.46 27.95
C ALA A 430 14.00 -1.30 26.97
N ALA A 431 13.32 -1.60 25.85
CA ALA A 431 12.96 -0.58 24.87
C ALA A 431 11.90 0.42 25.38
N ALA A 432 11.00 0.01 26.29
CA ALA A 432 10.07 0.91 26.95
C ALA A 432 10.80 1.91 27.87
N VAL A 433 11.76 1.43 28.67
CA VAL A 433 12.58 2.29 29.54
C VAL A 433 13.45 3.24 28.71
N ALA A 434 14.08 2.75 27.65
CA ALA A 434 14.85 3.58 26.72
C ALA A 434 13.99 4.64 26.01
N ALA A 435 12.71 4.34 25.80
CA ALA A 435 11.72 5.29 25.29
C ALA A 435 11.21 6.30 26.34
N GLY A 436 11.74 6.28 27.55
CA GLY A 436 11.41 7.23 28.62
C GLY A 436 10.21 6.84 29.49
N VAL A 437 9.75 5.57 29.43
CA VAL A 437 8.76 5.05 30.40
C VAL A 437 9.45 4.79 31.74
N ALA A 438 8.77 5.12 32.85
CA ALA A 438 9.32 4.95 34.18
C ALA A 438 9.63 3.47 34.48
N LEU A 439 10.78 3.20 35.07
CA LEU A 439 11.24 1.84 35.36
C LEU A 439 10.25 1.08 36.25
N GLU A 440 9.63 1.78 37.21
CA GLU A 440 8.63 1.26 38.13
C GLU A 440 7.33 0.83 37.43
N GLU A 441 6.93 1.52 36.36
CA GLU A 441 5.76 1.15 35.56
C GLU A 441 6.07 -0.08 34.71
N VAL A 442 7.26 -0.13 34.12
CA VAL A 442 7.70 -1.26 33.28
C VAL A 442 7.87 -2.55 34.10
N THR A 443 8.41 -2.47 35.32
CA THR A 443 8.53 -3.65 36.21
C THR A 443 7.16 -4.16 36.66
N GLN A 444 6.20 -3.26 36.91
CA GLN A 444 4.82 -3.63 37.22
C GLN A 444 4.13 -4.39 36.07
N TRP A 445 4.34 -3.96 34.82
CA TRP A 445 3.73 -4.60 33.65
C TRP A 445 4.41 -5.92 33.26
N SER A 446 5.74 -5.94 33.28
CA SER A 446 6.53 -7.11 32.89
C SER A 446 6.60 -8.19 33.96
N ARG A 447 6.27 -7.85 35.22
CA ARG A 447 6.43 -8.71 36.41
C ARG A 447 7.88 -9.15 36.63
N LEU A 448 8.84 -8.42 36.08
CA LEU A 448 10.28 -8.66 36.28
C LEU A 448 10.79 -7.90 37.51
N PRO A 449 11.74 -8.47 38.27
CA PRO A 449 12.41 -7.75 39.36
C PRO A 449 13.15 -6.51 38.85
N THR A 450 13.04 -5.39 39.55
CA THR A 450 13.71 -4.11 39.20
C THR A 450 15.22 -4.27 39.03
N GLU A 451 15.85 -5.10 39.85
CA GLU A 451 17.30 -5.37 39.80
C GLU A 451 17.74 -6.18 38.58
N GLU A 452 16.84 -6.98 38.00
CA GLU A 452 17.12 -7.78 36.81
C GLU A 452 17.02 -6.90 35.55
N LEU A 453 15.97 -6.07 35.47
CA LEU A 453 15.79 -5.13 34.37
C LEU A 453 16.89 -4.04 34.36
N ALA A 454 17.31 -3.56 35.54
CA ALA A 454 18.43 -2.61 35.67
C ALA A 454 19.77 -3.19 35.20
N ARG A 455 20.04 -4.49 35.44
CA ARG A 455 21.25 -5.17 34.97
C ARG A 455 21.28 -5.33 33.45
N VAL A 456 20.14 -5.65 32.83
CA VAL A 456 20.01 -5.75 31.38
C VAL A 456 20.22 -4.40 30.69
N LEU A 457 19.68 -3.32 31.26
CA LEU A 457 19.88 -1.95 30.77
C LEU A 457 21.34 -1.50 30.90
N ALA A 458 22.03 -1.87 31.98
CA ALA A 458 23.44 -1.55 32.18
C ALA A 458 24.38 -2.34 31.24
N ALA A 459 24.02 -3.59 30.88
CA ALA A 459 24.79 -4.40 29.94
C ALA A 459 24.68 -3.91 28.49
N GLY A 460 23.56 -3.28 28.12
CA GLY A 460 23.34 -2.72 26.77
C GLY A 460 24.03 -1.37 26.49
N GLN A 461 24.67 -0.74 27.49
CA GLN A 461 25.43 0.51 27.31
C GLN A 461 26.93 0.31 27.03
N VAL A 462 27.41 -0.94 26.98
CA VAL A 462 28.84 -1.25 26.84
C VAL A 462 29.24 -1.58 25.40
N ASP A 463 28.28 -1.72 24.48
CA ASP A 463 28.52 -2.06 23.07
C ASP A 463 28.20 -0.91 22.07
N ASP A 464 28.20 0.35 22.53
CA ASP A 464 28.13 1.55 21.65
C ASP A 464 29.52 2.19 21.41
#